data_AF-A0A1Z8WWW3-F1
#
_entry.id   AF-A0A1Z8WWW3-F1
#
_cell.length_a   1.000
_cell.length_b   1.000
_cell.length_c   1.000
_cell.angle_alpha   90.00
_cell.angle_beta   90.00
_cell.angle_gamma   90.00
#
_symmetry.space_group_name_H-M   'P 1'
#
loop_
_entity.id
_entity.type
_entity.pdbx_description
1 polymer ?
#
loop_
_entity_poly.entity_id
_entity_poly.type
_entity_poly.pdbx_seq_one_letter_code
_entity_poly.pdbx_strand_id
1 'polypeptide(L)'
;MLVLLTADLFKPDSVSAKDFYEVWRKESVAASAAAENGPIKGIWKVAGEYQVIAVVEVESGEQIDEIVHSLPIWSEGYAHIIKNISFKPLSPYSEWAEQLKALAK
;
A
#
# COMPACT_ATOMS: atom_id res chain seq x y z
N MET A 1 10.95 9.90 0.42
CA MET A 1 9.64 10.43 0.87
C MET A 1 8.78 9.29 1.38
N LEU A 2 7.89 9.56 2.34
CA LEU A 2 6.91 8.57 2.79
C LEU A 2 5.62 8.72 1.97
N VAL A 3 4.98 7.60 1.67
CA VAL A 3 3.71 7.55 0.95
C VAL A 3 2.75 6.63 1.71
N LEU A 4 1.55 7.12 2.00
CA LEU A 4 0.44 6.29 2.45
C LEU A 4 -0.21 5.63 1.23
N LEU A 5 -0.18 4.31 1.19
CA LEU A 5 -0.90 3.48 0.25
C LEU A 5 -2.17 2.96 0.92
N THR A 6 -3.31 3.12 0.26
CA THR A 6 -4.56 2.43 0.64
C THR A 6 -5.05 1.61 -0.53
N ALA A 7 -5.31 0.32 -0.32
CA ALA A 7 -5.84 -0.57 -1.33
C ALA A 7 -7.13 -1.22 -0.84
N ASP A 8 -8.22 -0.97 -1.56
CA ASP A 8 -9.51 -1.61 -1.35
C ASP A 8 -9.57 -2.84 -2.28
N LEU A 9 -9.63 -4.02 -1.69
CA LEU A 9 -9.81 -5.27 -2.41
C LEU A 9 -11.31 -5.59 -2.50
N PHE A 10 -11.69 -6.30 -3.54
CA PHE A 10 -12.99 -6.94 -3.64
C PHE A 10 -12.84 -8.27 -4.35
N LYS A 11 -13.75 -9.21 -4.09
CA LYS A 11 -13.80 -10.48 -4.82
C LYS A 11 -14.84 -10.38 -5.94
N PRO A 12 -14.45 -10.26 -7.21
CA PRO A 12 -15.39 -10.34 -8.32
C PRO A 12 -16.16 -11.66 -8.32
N ASP A 13 -17.35 -11.70 -8.92
CA ASP A 13 -18.12 -12.95 -9.08
C ASP A 13 -17.44 -13.92 -10.06
N SER A 14 -16.69 -13.39 -11.02
CA SER A 14 -15.89 -14.17 -11.98
C SER A 14 -14.66 -14.84 -11.37
N VAL A 15 -14.26 -14.44 -10.16
CA VAL A 15 -13.07 -14.98 -9.47
C VAL A 15 -13.54 -15.91 -8.36
N SER A 16 -13.01 -17.14 -8.36
CA SER A 16 -13.31 -18.11 -7.32
C SER A 16 -12.78 -17.61 -5.97
N ALA A 17 -13.44 -18.01 -4.88
CA ALA A 17 -12.96 -17.66 -3.54
C ALA A 17 -11.53 -18.20 -3.31
N LYS A 18 -11.24 -19.40 -3.83
CA LYS A 18 -9.91 -20.00 -3.73
C LYS A 18 -8.85 -19.12 -4.40
N ASP A 19 -9.08 -18.67 -5.63
CA ASP A 19 -8.09 -17.89 -6.37
C ASP A 19 -7.89 -16.51 -5.74
N PHE A 20 -8.99 -15.87 -5.32
CA PHE A 20 -8.94 -14.59 -4.61
C PHE A 20 -8.10 -14.67 -3.31
N TYR A 21 -8.34 -15.69 -2.47
CA TYR A 21 -7.57 -15.83 -1.25
C TYR A 21 -6.14 -16.32 -1.49
N GLU A 22 -5.88 -17.09 -2.55
CA GLU A 22 -4.53 -17.55 -2.87
C GLU A 22 -3.65 -16.39 -3.36
N VAL A 23 -4.14 -15.53 -4.25
CA VAL A 23 -3.38 -14.35 -4.66
C VAL A 23 -3.17 -13.39 -3.48
N TRP A 24 -4.19 -13.20 -2.64
CA TRP A 24 -4.03 -12.36 -1.44
C TRP A 24 -3.06 -12.98 -0.41
N ARG A 25 -3.02 -14.31 -0.30
CA ARG A 25 -2.02 -15.03 0.51
C ARG A 25 -0.61 -14.75 -0.01
N LYS A 26 -0.38 -14.90 -1.32
CA LYS A 26 0.93 -14.59 -1.93
C LYS A 26 1.32 -13.13 -1.70
N GLU A 27 0.37 -12.22 -1.92
CA GLU A 27 0.54 -10.78 -1.66
C GLU A 27 0.98 -10.54 -0.22
N SER A 28 0.31 -11.17 0.75
CA SER A 28 0.61 -11.00 2.17
C SER A 28 2.03 -11.45 2.52
N VAL A 29 2.53 -12.52 1.89
CA VAL A 29 3.92 -12.99 2.09
C VAL A 29 4.92 -11.99 1.52
N ALA A 30 4.71 -11.52 0.28
CA ALA A 30 5.59 -10.54 -0.35
C ALA A 30 5.61 -9.21 0.41
N ALA A 31 4.44 -8.70 0.78
CA ALA A 31 4.30 -7.45 1.51
C ALA A 31 4.86 -7.55 2.94
N SER A 32 4.71 -8.69 3.63
CA SER A 32 5.31 -8.89 4.96
C SER A 32 6.83 -8.93 4.87
N ALA A 33 7.39 -9.62 3.87
CA ALA A 33 8.85 -9.64 3.65
C ALA A 33 9.39 -8.23 3.35
N ALA A 34 8.66 -7.44 2.56
CA ALA A 34 8.99 -6.04 2.28
C ALA A 34 8.82 -5.11 3.49
N ALA A 35 7.99 -5.48 4.48
CA ALA A 35 7.88 -4.75 5.74
C ALA A 35 9.02 -5.07 6.72
N GLU A 36 9.54 -6.30 6.69
CA GLU A 36 10.67 -6.69 7.52
C GLU A 36 12.01 -6.18 6.98
N ASN A 37 12.21 -6.24 5.66
CA ASN A 37 13.52 -6.04 5.04
C ASN A 37 13.52 -5.04 3.88
N GLY A 38 12.42 -4.33 3.64
CA GLY A 38 12.22 -3.54 2.43
C GLY A 38 11.66 -2.13 2.68
N PRO A 39 11.03 -1.54 1.65
CA PRO A 39 10.59 -0.15 1.67
C PRO A 39 9.32 0.08 2.51
N ILE A 40 8.59 -0.96 2.91
CA ILE A 40 7.36 -0.82 3.69
C ILE A 40 7.72 -0.55 5.16
N LYS A 41 7.37 0.64 5.66
CA LYS A 41 7.62 1.04 7.06
C LYS A 41 6.53 0.58 8.01
N GLY A 42 5.38 0.19 7.47
CA GLY A 42 4.29 -0.40 8.21
C GLY A 42 3.17 -0.82 7.27
N ILE A 43 2.51 -1.91 7.60
CA ILE A 43 1.38 -2.45 6.85
C ILE A 43 0.34 -3.03 7.80
N TRP A 44 -0.93 -2.76 7.52
CA TRP A 44 -2.05 -3.22 8.32
C TRP A 44 -3.19 -3.69 7.42
N LYS A 45 -3.81 -4.80 7.82
CA LYS A 45 -5.13 -5.20 7.33
C LYS A 45 -6.18 -4.48 8.16
N VAL A 46 -7.10 -3.77 7.52
CA VAL A 46 -8.19 -3.08 8.22
C VAL A 46 -9.21 -4.11 8.69
N ALA A 47 -9.35 -4.30 10.00
CA ALA A 47 -10.20 -5.34 10.58
C ALA A 47 -11.66 -5.22 10.08
N GLY A 48 -12.30 -6.35 9.75
CA GLY A 48 -13.64 -6.36 9.17
C GLY A 48 -13.76 -5.99 7.68
N GLU A 49 -12.74 -5.37 7.09
CA GLU A 49 -12.79 -4.87 5.71
C GLU A 49 -11.83 -5.61 4.75
N TYR A 50 -12.13 -5.59 3.46
CA TYR A 50 -11.16 -5.95 2.41
C TYR A 50 -10.34 -4.71 2.06
N GLN A 51 -9.58 -4.23 3.03
CA GLN A 51 -8.71 -3.07 2.86
C GLN A 51 -7.35 -3.31 3.51
N VAL A 52 -6.31 -2.85 2.83
CA VAL A 52 -4.92 -2.82 3.31
C VAL A 52 -4.44 -1.37 3.29
N ILE A 53 -3.75 -0.99 4.36
CA ILE A 53 -3.10 0.32 4.50
C ILE A 53 -1.62 0.07 4.71
N ALA A 54 -0.76 0.76 3.98
CA ALA A 54 0.68 0.69 4.14
C ALA A 54 1.32 2.07 4.11
N VAL A 55 2.41 2.24 4.84
CA VAL A 55 3.33 3.38 4.68
C VAL A 55 4.58 2.86 4.01
N VAL A 56 4.94 3.44 2.87
CA VAL A 56 6.07 3.03 2.06
C VAL A 56 7.06 4.19 1.97
N GLU A 57 8.35 3.90 2.13
CA GLU A 57 9.42 4.84 1.84
C GLU A 57 9.88 4.65 0.40
N VAL A 58 9.87 5.74 -0.37
CA VAL A 58 10.29 5.76 -1.76
C VAL A 58 11.22 6.93 -2.05
N GLU A 59 12.13 6.78 -3.01
CA GLU A 59 13.06 7.81 -3.47
C GLU A 59 12.41 8.76 -4.48
N SER A 60 11.49 8.24 -5.30
CA SER A 60 10.80 8.99 -6.34
C SER A 60 9.37 8.48 -6.58
N GLY A 61 8.62 9.18 -7.45
CA GLY A 61 7.29 8.75 -7.85
C GLY A 61 7.31 7.47 -8.68
N GLU A 62 8.32 7.30 -9.54
CA GLU A 62 8.51 6.13 -10.40
C GLU A 62 8.70 4.85 -9.59
N GLN A 63 9.37 4.95 -8.44
CA GLN A 63 9.56 3.79 -7.55
C GLN A 63 8.24 3.28 -6.95
N ILE A 64 7.19 4.11 -6.89
CA ILE A 64 5.86 3.66 -6.47
C ILE A 64 5.34 2.60 -7.44
N ASP A 65 5.42 2.88 -8.75
CA ASP A 65 4.96 1.94 -9.78
C ASP A 65 5.81 0.66 -9.76
N GLU A 66 7.13 0.76 -9.59
CA GLU A 66 8.01 -0.42 -9.49
C GLU A 66 7.62 -1.33 -8.32
N ILE A 67 7.41 -0.76 -7.13
CA ILE A 67 7.02 -1.53 -5.93
C ILE A 67 5.65 -2.16 -6.14
N VAL A 68 4.66 -1.38 -6.59
CA VAL A 68 3.29 -1.86 -6.79
C VAL A 68 3.27 -2.99 -7.81
N HIS A 69 3.91 -2.82 -8.95
CA HIS A 69 3.95 -3.84 -10.00
C HIS A 69 4.80 -5.07 -9.63
N SER A 70 5.69 -4.98 -8.63
CA SER A 70 6.41 -6.14 -8.09
C SER A 70 5.53 -7.07 -7.24
N LEU A 71 4.42 -6.56 -6.70
CA LEU A 71 3.55 -7.33 -5.82
C LEU A 71 2.69 -8.35 -6.59
N PRO A 72 2.43 -9.55 -6.03
CA PRO A 72 1.68 -10.64 -6.68
C PRO A 72 0.34 -10.24 -7.31
N ILE A 73 -0.45 -9.38 -6.69
CA ILE A 73 -1.74 -8.93 -7.25
C ILE A 73 -1.53 -8.28 -8.63
N TRP A 74 -0.44 -7.53 -8.81
CA TRP A 74 -0.16 -6.80 -10.04
C TRP A 74 0.64 -7.65 -11.03
N SER A 75 1.71 -8.28 -10.57
CA SER A 75 2.60 -9.09 -11.41
C SER A 75 1.93 -10.35 -11.96
N GLU A 76 0.96 -10.93 -11.25
CA GLU A 76 0.20 -12.10 -11.71
C GLU A 76 -1.10 -11.73 -12.46
N GLY A 77 -1.35 -10.44 -12.76
CA GLY A 77 -2.50 -10.00 -13.56
C GLY A 77 -3.84 -9.94 -12.80
N TYR A 78 -3.81 -9.92 -11.47
CA TYR A 78 -4.99 -9.83 -10.62
C TYR A 78 -5.40 -8.39 -10.25
N ALA A 79 -4.87 -7.36 -10.93
CA ALA A 79 -5.22 -5.96 -10.66
C ALA A 79 -6.74 -5.68 -10.64
N HIS A 80 -7.53 -6.50 -11.34
CA HIS A 80 -8.99 -6.44 -11.36
C HIS A 80 -9.67 -6.80 -10.02
N ILE A 81 -8.95 -7.30 -9.01
CA ILE A 81 -9.46 -7.49 -7.64
C ILE A 81 -9.25 -6.25 -6.76
N ILE A 82 -8.54 -5.23 -7.25
CA ILE A 82 -8.40 -3.94 -6.60
C ILE A 82 -9.55 -3.05 -7.06
N LYS A 83 -10.41 -2.65 -6.12
CA LYS A 83 -11.51 -1.72 -6.37
C LYS A 83 -11.01 -0.29 -6.46
N ASN A 84 -10.21 0.11 -5.48
CA ASN A 84 -9.60 1.42 -5.40
C ASN A 84 -8.18 1.29 -4.88
N ILE A 85 -7.29 2.14 -5.38
CA ILE A 85 -5.96 2.34 -4.79
C ILE A 85 -5.68 3.84 -4.71
N SER A 86 -5.04 4.28 -3.62
CA SER A 86 -4.62 5.67 -3.47
C SER A 86 -3.22 5.77 -2.88
N PHE A 87 -2.50 6.81 -3.30
CA PHE A 87 -1.15 7.13 -2.84
C PHE A 87 -1.16 8.58 -2.35
N LYS A 88 -0.79 8.80 -1.09
CA LYS A 88 -0.74 10.13 -0.49
C LYS A 88 0.67 10.39 0.05
N PRO A 89 1.42 11.34 -0.54
CA PRO A 89 2.68 11.79 0.03
C PRO A 89 2.49 12.23 1.49
N LEU A 90 3.41 11.81 2.36
CA LEU A 90 3.42 12.16 3.77
C LEU A 90 4.67 13.00 4.06
N SER A 91 4.46 14.13 4.73
CA SER A 91 5.52 14.91 5.35
C SER A 91 5.56 14.60 6.86
N PRO A 92 6.74 14.51 7.48
CA PRO A 92 6.85 14.41 8.93
C PRO A 92 6.12 15.56 9.63
N TYR A 93 5.29 15.26 10.62
CA TYR A 93 4.53 16.28 11.34
C TYR A 93 5.45 17.31 12.05
N SER A 94 6.67 16.91 12.41
CA SER A 94 7.69 17.80 12.97
C SER A 94 8.08 18.94 12.03
N GLU A 95 8.15 18.69 10.72
CA GLU A 95 8.44 19.74 9.73
C GLU A 95 7.31 20.75 9.65
N TRP A 96 6.06 20.28 9.70
CA TRP A 96 4.89 21.16 9.78
C TRP A 96 4.88 21.95 11.09
N ALA A 97 5.23 21.33 12.22
CA ALA A 97 5.31 22.02 13.51
C ALA A 97 6.32 23.18 13.50
N GLU A 98 7.44 23.05 12.78
CA GLU A 98 8.38 24.16 12.60
C GLU A 98 7.79 25.28 11.73
N GLN A 99 7.10 24.94 10.63
CA GLN A 99 6.44 25.93 9.77
C GLN A 99 5.37 26.72 10.53
N LEU A 100 4.61 26.06 11.40
CA LEU A 100 3.60 26.71 12.24
C LEU A 100 4.18 27.83 13.13
N LYS A 101 5.45 27.73 13.58
CA LYS A 101 6.09 28.81 14.37
C LYS A 101 6.27 30.11 13.59
N ALA A 102 6.41 30.01 12.26
CA ALA A 102 6.50 31.18 11.39
C ALA A 102 5.12 31.76 11.06
N LEU A 103 4.11 30.90 10.87
CA LEU A 103 2.75 31.31 10.50
C LEU A 103 1.92 31.88 11.66
N ALA A 104 2.21 31.47 12.90
CA ALA A 104 1.51 31.95 14.09
C ALA A 104 1.97 33.34 14.56
N LYS A 105 2.59 34.13 13.68
CA LYS A 105 3.09 35.50 13.92
C LYS A 105 2.34 36.48 13.04
#